data_AF-A0A257LUP1-F1
#
_entry.id   AF-A0A257LUP1-F1
#
_cell.length_a   1.000
_cell.length_b   1.000
_cell.length_c   1.000
_cell.angle_alpha   90.00
_cell.angle_beta   90.00
_cell.angle_gamma   90.00
#
_symmetry.space_group_name_H-M   'P 1'
#
loop_
_entity.id
_entity.type
_entity.pdbx_description
1 polymer ?
#
loop_
_entity_poly.entity_id
_entity_poly.type
_entity_poly.pdbx_seq_one_letter_code
_entity_poly.pdbx_strand_id
1 'polypeptide(L)'
;MKEQYNKTTLSNGIRVITERLDHVRSISLGIAILVGTKHESPYENGISHFLEHILFKGTKKRTAKQIAQEIEGVGGEVNAYTSKEFTYFYARFPSHHLHKIWDVLADILANEHFNPTAIELEKRVVGEEIKSFLDSPSDQTFFGLDQLLYPGHPLSRPILGEWKVVSRLKG
;
A
#
# COMPACT_ATOMS: atom_id res chain seq x y z
N MET A 1 8.00 -27.20 -15.53
CA MET A 1 6.90 -26.64 -16.35
C MET A 1 7.14 -25.15 -16.45
N LYS A 2 7.13 -24.56 -17.65
CA LYS A 2 7.10 -23.10 -17.76
C LYS A 2 5.66 -22.67 -17.49
N GLU A 3 5.40 -22.12 -16.31
CA GLU A 3 4.15 -21.42 -16.06
C GLU A 3 4.01 -20.29 -17.09
N GLN A 4 2.95 -20.37 -17.90
CA GLN A 4 2.68 -19.43 -18.96
C GLN A 4 1.68 -18.40 -18.43
N TYR A 5 2.18 -17.23 -18.04
CA TYR A 5 1.32 -16.10 -17.69
C TYR A 5 0.78 -15.43 -18.97
N ASN A 6 -0.41 -14.86 -18.88
CA ASN A 6 -0.95 -13.96 -19.90
C ASN A 6 -0.63 -12.51 -19.51
N LYS A 7 -0.29 -11.69 -20.50
CA LYS A 7 -0.04 -10.27 -20.33
C LYS A 7 -0.85 -9.47 -21.33
N THR A 8 -1.67 -8.56 -20.82
CA THR A 8 -2.47 -7.62 -21.62
C THR A 8 -2.12 -6.21 -21.19
N THR A 9 -1.95 -5.29 -22.16
CA THR A 9 -1.81 -3.85 -21.88
C THR A 9 -3.09 -3.17 -22.30
N LEU A 10 -3.76 -2.50 -21.37
CA LEU A 10 -4.98 -1.75 -21.62
C LEU A 10 -4.66 -0.47 -22.41
N SER A 11 -5.67 0.14 -23.03
CA SER A 11 -5.51 1.38 -23.80
C SER A 11 -5.00 2.56 -22.97
N ASN A 12 -5.20 2.56 -21.66
CA ASN A 12 -4.67 3.54 -20.71
C ASN A 12 -3.26 3.22 -20.19
N GLY A 13 -2.61 2.17 -20.70
CA GLY A 13 -1.24 1.78 -20.35
C GLY A 13 -1.10 0.86 -19.13
N ILE A 14 -2.19 0.58 -18.41
CA ILE A 14 -2.16 -0.39 -17.29
C ILE A 14 -1.85 -1.78 -17.84
N ARG A 15 -0.89 -2.46 -17.20
CA ARG A 15 -0.52 -3.84 -17.52
C ARG A 15 -1.27 -4.80 -16.59
N VAL A 16 -1.98 -5.75 -17.19
CA VAL A 16 -2.67 -6.82 -16.50
C VAL A 16 -1.91 -8.12 -16.76
N ILE A 17 -1.44 -8.75 -15.70
CA ILE A 17 -0.74 -10.04 -15.74
C ILE A 17 -1.63 -11.04 -15.03
N THR A 18 -1.95 -12.15 -15.69
CA THR A 18 -2.78 -13.21 -15.11
C THR A 18 -2.14 -14.57 -15.29
N GLU A 19 -2.33 -15.42 -14.29
CA GLU A 19 -1.99 -16.82 -14.34
C GLU A 19 -3.18 -17.61 -13.83
N ARG A 20 -3.57 -18.64 -14.58
CA ARG A 20 -4.71 -19.48 -14.23
C ARG A 20 -4.20 -20.80 -13.68
N LEU A 21 -4.63 -21.12 -12.46
CA LEU A 21 -4.36 -22.38 -11.79
C LEU A 21 -5.68 -23.17 -11.68
N ASP A 22 -5.87 -24.19 -12.52
CA ASP A 22 -7.16 -24.90 -12.60
C ASP A 22 -7.54 -25.68 -11.32
N HIS A 23 -6.57 -25.93 -10.44
CA HIS A 23 -6.75 -26.71 -9.21
C HIS A 23 -7.08 -25.84 -7.99
N VAL A 24 -7.14 -24.51 -8.11
CA VAL A 24 -7.47 -23.60 -7.00
C VAL A 24 -8.83 -22.93 -7.22
N ARG A 25 -9.55 -22.66 -6.12
CA ARG A 25 -10.86 -21.98 -6.11
C ARG A 25 -10.81 -20.59 -5.47
N SER A 26 -9.62 -20.03 -5.34
CA SER A 26 -9.35 -18.70 -4.80
C SER A 26 -8.62 -17.86 -5.84
N ILE A 27 -8.62 -16.55 -5.63
CA ILE A 27 -7.87 -15.57 -6.42
C ILE A 27 -6.94 -14.83 -5.46
N SER A 28 -5.68 -14.65 -5.87
CA SER A 28 -4.81 -13.61 -5.32
C SER A 28 -4.76 -12.47 -6.34
N LEU A 29 -5.31 -11.32 -5.98
CA LEU A 29 -5.36 -10.13 -6.82
C LEU A 29 -4.45 -9.09 -6.21
N GLY A 30 -3.61 -8.44 -7.03
CA GLY A 30 -2.74 -7.38 -6.56
C GLY A 30 -2.58 -6.25 -7.57
N ILE A 31 -2.34 -5.06 -7.06
CA ILE A 31 -2.17 -3.82 -7.80
C ILE A 31 -0.84 -3.21 -7.34
N ALA A 32 0.14 -3.25 -8.24
CA ALA A 32 1.44 -2.64 -8.03
C ALA A 32 1.44 -1.23 -8.61
N ILE A 33 1.60 -0.23 -7.74
CA ILE A 33 1.87 1.14 -8.12
C ILE A 33 3.39 1.29 -8.05
N LEU A 34 4.04 1.59 -9.18
CA LEU A 34 5.50 1.72 -9.28
C LEU A 34 6.00 3.06 -8.72
N VAL A 35 5.49 3.42 -7.55
CA VAL A 35 5.83 4.58 -6.74
C VAL A 35 6.02 4.10 -5.32
N GLY A 36 7.05 4.60 -4.66
CA GLY A 36 7.46 4.26 -3.30
C GLY A 36 8.44 5.33 -2.83
N THR A 37 9.06 5.16 -1.66
CA THR A 37 9.76 6.29 -1.01
C THR A 37 10.97 6.85 -1.76
N LYS A 38 11.56 6.10 -2.72
CA LYS A 38 12.62 6.63 -3.59
C LYS A 38 12.15 7.77 -4.50
N HIS A 39 10.86 7.85 -4.78
CA HIS A 39 10.25 8.84 -5.67
C HIS A 39 9.84 10.11 -4.92
N GLU A 40 9.95 10.11 -3.60
CA GLU A 40 9.61 11.24 -2.74
C GLU A 40 10.73 12.27 -2.75
N SER A 41 10.40 13.54 -2.62
CA SER A 41 11.33 14.58 -2.18
C SER A 41 11.63 14.44 -0.67
N PRO A 42 12.71 15.07 -0.17
CA PRO A 42 12.97 15.11 1.28
C PRO A 42 11.84 15.74 2.09
N TYR A 43 11.02 16.59 1.48
CA TYR A 43 9.94 17.34 2.15
C TYR A 43 8.62 16.59 2.22
N GLU A 44 8.51 15.45 1.53
CA GLU A 44 7.33 14.58 1.53
C GLU A 44 7.69 13.14 1.95
N ASN A 45 8.90 12.91 2.47
CA ASN A 45 9.32 11.57 2.82
C ASN A 45 8.37 10.91 3.83
N GLY A 46 7.89 9.71 3.47
CA GLY A 46 6.87 8.95 4.20
C GLY A 46 5.46 9.10 3.65
N ILE A 47 5.23 9.95 2.64
CA ILE A 47 3.88 10.16 2.08
C ILE A 47 3.32 8.88 1.42
N SER A 48 4.15 8.06 0.77
CA SER A 48 3.69 6.81 0.14
C SER A 48 3.16 5.83 1.18
N HIS A 49 3.90 5.66 2.27
CA HIS A 49 3.49 4.84 3.42
C HIS A 49 2.26 5.43 4.13
N PHE A 50 2.21 6.76 4.28
CA PHE A 50 1.04 7.41 4.86
C PHE A 50 -0.22 7.24 4.00
N LEU A 51 -0.10 7.34 2.68
CA LEU A 51 -1.21 7.11 1.76
C LEU A 51 -1.70 5.67 1.82
N GLU A 52 -0.80 4.70 1.94
CA GLU A 52 -1.17 3.30 2.17
C GLU A 52 -2.13 3.16 3.36
N HIS A 53 -1.84 3.80 4.50
CA HIS A 53 -2.73 3.81 5.66
C HIS A 53 -4.07 4.48 5.37
N ILE A 54 -4.04 5.66 4.75
CA ILE A 54 -5.21 6.51 4.55
C ILE A 54 -6.21 5.87 3.59
N LEU A 55 -5.75 5.20 2.53
CA LEU A 55 -6.63 4.62 1.52
C LEU A 55 -7.59 3.55 2.09
N PHE A 56 -7.27 2.95 3.24
CA PHE A 56 -8.18 2.02 3.93
C PHE A 56 -9.16 2.71 4.89
N LYS A 57 -9.06 4.02 5.12
CA LYS A 57 -9.89 4.76 6.09
C LYS A 57 -11.24 5.20 5.52
N GLY A 58 -11.46 5.02 4.23
CA GLY A 58 -12.77 5.11 3.61
C GLY A 58 -12.76 5.95 2.34
N THR A 59 -13.58 5.53 1.39
CA THR A 59 -13.78 6.21 0.10
C THR A 59 -14.99 7.13 0.17
N LYS A 60 -15.27 7.82 -0.93
CA LYS A 60 -16.54 8.54 -1.14
C LYS A 60 -17.78 7.64 -1.12
N LYS A 61 -17.62 6.34 -1.36
CA LYS A 61 -18.73 5.37 -1.42
C LYS A 61 -18.81 4.45 -0.20
N ARG A 62 -17.69 4.24 0.48
CA ARG A 62 -17.55 3.21 1.53
C ARG A 62 -16.79 3.75 2.73
N THR A 63 -17.33 3.54 3.91
CA THR A 63 -16.58 3.69 5.16
C THR A 63 -15.53 2.60 5.31
N ALA A 64 -14.49 2.82 6.13
CA ALA A 64 -13.52 1.79 6.50
C ALA A 64 -14.18 0.48 6.96
N LYS A 65 -15.27 0.59 7.75
CA LYS A 65 -16.04 -0.57 8.22
C LYS A 65 -16.69 -1.33 7.07
N GLN A 66 -17.27 -0.63 6.09
CA GLN A 66 -17.87 -1.27 4.91
C GLN A 66 -16.81 -1.95 4.05
N ILE A 67 -15.64 -1.34 3.87
CA ILE A 67 -14.50 -1.95 3.17
C ILE A 67 -14.15 -3.30 3.83
N ALA A 68 -13.92 -3.30 5.14
CA ALA A 68 -13.60 -4.52 5.89
C ALA A 68 -14.73 -5.56 5.77
N GLN A 69 -15.99 -5.16 5.99
CA GLN A 69 -17.14 -6.07 5.90
C GLN A 69 -17.35 -6.66 4.49
N GLU A 70 -17.12 -5.88 3.43
CA GLU A 70 -17.31 -6.35 2.06
C GLU A 70 -16.27 -7.40 1.65
N ILE A 71 -15.05 -7.32 2.20
CA ILE A 71 -13.93 -8.21 1.92
C ILE A 71 -13.90 -9.39 2.90
N GLU A 72 -13.84 -9.13 4.20
CA GLU A 72 -13.75 -10.17 5.24
C GLU A 72 -15.05 -10.95 5.37
N GLY A 73 -16.20 -10.30 5.13
CA GLY A 73 -17.51 -10.95 5.18
C GLY A 73 -17.73 -12.01 4.10
N VAL A 74 -16.83 -12.10 3.11
CA VAL A 74 -16.82 -13.19 2.11
C VAL A 74 -15.63 -14.15 2.28
N GLY A 75 -14.98 -14.12 3.45
CA GLY A 75 -13.78 -14.92 3.74
C GLY A 75 -12.55 -14.45 2.97
N GLY A 76 -12.53 -13.19 2.53
CA GLY A 76 -11.37 -12.58 1.91
C GLY A 76 -10.46 -11.89 2.93
N GLU A 77 -9.22 -11.64 2.53
CA GLU A 77 -8.29 -10.74 3.23
C GLU A 77 -7.84 -9.66 2.25
N VAL A 78 -7.51 -8.48 2.79
CA VAL A 78 -6.89 -7.38 2.05
C VAL A 78 -5.74 -6.83 2.86
N ASN A 79 -4.67 -6.43 2.17
CA ASN A 79 -3.58 -5.72 2.80
C ASN A 79 -2.86 -4.85 1.77
N ALA A 80 -1.91 -4.06 2.25
CA ALA A 80 -0.96 -3.36 1.41
C ALA A 80 0.42 -3.34 2.06
N TYR A 81 1.41 -2.92 1.30
CA TYR A 81 2.70 -2.52 1.83
C TYR A 81 3.41 -1.57 0.87
N THR A 82 4.25 -0.71 1.44
CA THR A 82 5.08 0.25 0.73
C THR A 82 6.53 -0.17 0.82
N SER A 83 7.21 -0.13 -0.32
CA SER A 83 8.65 -0.30 -0.41
C SER A 83 9.31 1.00 -0.85
N LYS A 84 10.64 0.98 -1.00
CA LYS A 84 11.35 2.10 -1.60
C LYS A 84 10.96 2.34 -3.06
N GLU A 85 10.51 1.32 -3.79
CA GLU A 85 10.33 1.43 -5.25
C GLU A 85 8.87 1.31 -5.71
N PHE A 86 8.01 0.74 -4.91
CA PHE A 86 6.62 0.49 -5.25
C PHE A 86 5.74 0.36 -4.00
N THR A 87 4.46 0.62 -4.15
CA THR A 87 3.42 0.33 -3.17
C THR A 87 2.49 -0.72 -3.77
N TYR A 88 2.15 -1.72 -2.98
CA TYR A 88 1.40 -2.88 -3.44
C TYR A 88 0.15 -3.08 -2.60
N PHE A 89 -1.02 -3.08 -3.23
CA PHE A 89 -2.30 -3.40 -2.62
C PHE A 89 -2.73 -4.77 -3.11
N TYR A 90 -3.20 -5.64 -2.22
CA TYR A 90 -3.62 -6.98 -2.63
C TYR A 90 -4.78 -7.51 -1.80
N ALA A 91 -5.50 -8.45 -2.39
CA ALA A 91 -6.52 -9.23 -1.70
C ALA A 91 -6.45 -10.70 -2.09
N ARG A 92 -6.85 -11.57 -1.17
CA ARG A 92 -7.04 -13.01 -1.42
C ARG A 92 -8.46 -13.40 -1.03
N PHE A 93 -9.17 -14.10 -1.91
CA PHE A 93 -10.60 -14.36 -1.71
C PHE A 93 -11.10 -15.52 -2.59
N PRO A 94 -12.28 -16.11 -2.28
CA PRO A 94 -12.91 -17.12 -3.15
C PRO A 94 -13.24 -16.58 -4.55
N SER A 95 -12.93 -17.34 -5.60
CA SER A 95 -12.92 -16.83 -6.99
C SER A 95 -14.26 -16.25 -7.48
N HIS A 96 -15.38 -16.74 -6.96
CA HIS A 96 -16.73 -16.27 -7.31
C HIS A 96 -17.04 -14.84 -6.81
N HIS A 97 -16.18 -14.26 -5.97
CA HIS A 97 -16.30 -12.87 -5.49
C HIS A 97 -15.47 -11.84 -6.26
N LEU A 98 -14.81 -12.23 -7.37
CA LEU A 98 -13.92 -11.35 -8.15
C LEU A 98 -14.50 -9.97 -8.43
N HIS A 99 -15.71 -9.90 -8.99
CA HIS A 99 -16.31 -8.61 -9.35
C HIS A 99 -16.50 -7.69 -8.14
N LYS A 100 -16.94 -8.26 -7.01
CA LYS A 100 -17.15 -7.50 -5.77
C LYS A 100 -15.82 -6.97 -5.22
N ILE A 101 -14.82 -7.84 -5.09
CA ILE A 101 -13.53 -7.45 -4.49
C ILE A 101 -12.75 -6.50 -5.39
N TRP A 102 -12.82 -6.69 -6.71
CA TRP A 102 -12.26 -5.74 -7.67
C TRP A 102 -12.89 -4.35 -7.53
N ASP A 103 -14.22 -4.27 -7.41
CA ASP A 103 -14.92 -2.99 -7.23
C ASP A 103 -14.49 -2.28 -5.93
N VAL A 104 -14.31 -3.03 -4.83
CA VAL A 104 -13.81 -2.47 -3.56
C VAL A 104 -12.37 -1.97 -3.70
N LEU A 105 -11.45 -2.77 -4.25
CA LEU A 105 -10.05 -2.37 -4.43
C LEU A 105 -9.88 -1.19 -5.38
N ALA A 106 -10.64 -1.16 -6.48
CA ALA A 106 -10.63 -0.05 -7.42
C ALA A 106 -11.17 1.23 -6.76
N ASP A 107 -12.19 1.12 -5.92
CA ASP A 107 -12.76 2.25 -5.19
C ASP A 107 -11.78 2.82 -4.16
N ILE A 108 -11.09 1.95 -3.41
CA ILE A 108 -10.02 2.32 -2.46
C ILE A 108 -8.96 3.17 -3.17
N LEU A 109 -8.51 2.75 -4.34
CA LEU A 109 -7.41 3.42 -5.03
C LEU A 109 -7.81 4.68 -5.80
N ALA A 110 -9.07 4.77 -6.25
CA ALA A 110 -9.50 5.84 -7.15
C ALA A 110 -10.42 6.88 -6.52
N ASN A 111 -11.11 6.56 -5.42
CA ASN A 111 -12.20 7.40 -4.87
C ASN A 111 -12.01 7.75 -3.40
N GLU A 112 -10.76 7.93 -2.97
CA GLU A 112 -10.43 8.36 -1.61
C GLU A 112 -11.08 9.70 -1.24
N HIS A 113 -11.44 9.87 0.04
CA HIS A 113 -12.13 11.06 0.55
C HIS A 113 -11.23 11.98 1.39
N PHE A 114 -10.03 11.52 1.82
CA PHE A 114 -9.09 12.31 2.63
C PHE A 114 -9.74 12.99 3.84
N ASN A 115 -10.45 12.19 4.64
CA ASN A 115 -11.12 12.67 5.84
C ASN A 115 -10.10 13.31 6.82
N PRO A 116 -10.21 14.60 7.16
CA PRO A 116 -9.24 15.27 8.03
C PRO A 116 -9.09 14.62 9.41
N THR A 117 -10.18 14.10 9.97
CA THR A 117 -10.15 13.39 11.27
C THR A 117 -9.38 12.08 11.15
N ALA A 118 -9.56 11.33 10.05
CA ALA A 118 -8.82 10.10 9.83
C ALA A 118 -7.32 10.38 9.62
N ILE A 119 -6.98 11.46 8.91
CA ILE A 119 -5.59 11.89 8.72
C ILE A 119 -4.91 12.20 10.06
N GLU A 120 -5.55 12.98 10.93
CA GLU A 120 -4.98 13.31 12.24
C GLU A 120 -4.85 12.09 13.17
N LEU A 121 -5.75 11.10 13.06
CA LEU A 121 -5.64 9.84 13.78
C LEU A 121 -4.49 8.97 13.23
N GLU A 122 -4.41 8.79 11.91
CA GLU A 122 -3.36 7.97 11.30
C GLU A 122 -1.96 8.56 11.46
N LYS A 123 -1.83 9.89 11.53
CA LYS A 123 -0.54 10.49 11.92
C LYS A 123 -0.05 9.97 13.26
N ARG A 124 -0.94 9.76 14.23
CA ARG A 124 -0.55 9.23 15.54
C ARG A 124 -0.12 7.77 15.42
N VAL A 125 -0.88 6.96 14.68
CA VAL A 125 -0.56 5.54 14.42
C VAL A 125 0.82 5.41 13.78
N VAL A 126 1.05 6.09 12.65
CA VAL A 126 2.35 6.10 11.95
C VAL A 126 3.46 6.69 12.83
N GLY A 127 3.14 7.67 13.67
CA GLY A 127 4.07 8.20 14.67
C GLY A 127 4.57 7.16 15.67
N GLU A 128 3.69 6.27 16.15
CA GLU A 128 4.08 5.16 17.03
C GLU A 128 4.86 4.08 16.28
N GLU A 129 4.58 3.84 15.01
CA GLU A 129 5.37 2.93 14.16
C GLU A 129 6.79 3.45 13.93
N ILE A 130 6.93 4.76 13.67
CA ILE A 130 8.25 5.41 13.56
C ILE A 130 9.03 5.26 14.86
N LYS A 131 8.41 5.47 16.02
CA LYS A 131 9.08 5.25 17.32
C LYS A 131 9.50 3.80 17.49
N SER A 132 8.61 2.86 17.19
CA SER A 132 8.89 1.42 17.28
C SER A 132 10.06 1.01 16.38
N PHE A 133 10.15 1.59 15.18
CA PHE A 133 11.27 1.41 14.26
C PHE A 133 12.59 1.98 14.81
N LEU A 134 12.54 3.17 15.44
CA LEU A 134 13.72 3.78 16.08
C LEU A 134 14.23 2.97 17.29
N ASP A 135 13.31 2.31 18.00
CA ASP A 135 13.62 1.47 19.16
C ASP A 135 14.04 0.03 18.78
N SER A 136 14.03 -0.32 17.49
CA SER A 136 14.37 -1.65 16.96
C SER A 136 15.82 -1.70 16.43
N PRO A 137 16.78 -2.35 17.14
CA PRO A 137 18.17 -2.39 16.70
C PRO A 137 18.38 -3.08 15.34
N SER A 138 17.58 -4.10 15.03
CA SER A 138 17.64 -4.78 13.73
C SER A 138 17.25 -3.84 12.59
N ASP A 139 16.18 -3.08 12.76
CA ASP A 139 15.71 -2.16 11.72
C ASP A 139 16.68 -0.99 11.54
N GLN A 140 17.22 -0.46 12.64
CA GLN A 140 18.28 0.56 12.60
C GLN A 140 19.55 0.06 11.90
N THR A 141 19.88 -1.23 12.02
CA THR A 141 21.05 -1.82 11.34
C THR A 141 20.88 -1.78 9.82
N PHE A 142 19.73 -2.23 9.30
CA PHE A 142 19.46 -2.19 7.86
C PHE A 142 19.34 -0.76 7.34
N PHE A 143 18.69 0.12 8.08
CA PHE A 143 18.60 1.53 7.72
C PHE A 143 19.97 2.22 7.70
N GLY A 144 20.81 1.99 8.69
CA GLY A 144 22.18 2.51 8.71
C GLY A 144 23.01 1.99 7.54
N LEU A 145 22.86 0.72 7.16
CA LEU A 145 23.49 0.16 5.97
C LEU A 145 23.02 0.88 4.69
N ASP A 146 21.72 1.12 4.55
CA ASP A 146 21.19 1.88 3.41
C ASP A 146 21.76 3.30 3.34
N GLN A 147 21.95 3.97 4.48
CA GLN A 147 22.57 5.29 4.54
C GLN A 147 24.04 5.28 4.11
N LEU A 148 24.79 4.24 4.48
CA LEU A 148 26.19 4.07 4.08
C LEU A 148 26.33 3.72 2.60
N LEU A 149 25.45 2.87 2.07
CA LEU A 149 25.49 2.44 0.67
C LEU A 149 25.00 3.53 -0.30
N TYR A 150 24.05 4.37 0.12
CA TYR A 150 23.35 5.31 -0.76
C TYR A 150 23.41 6.77 -0.27
N PRO A 151 24.60 7.35 0.01
CA PRO A 151 24.71 8.67 0.61
C PRO A 151 24.04 9.74 -0.26
N GLY A 152 23.08 10.47 0.32
CA GLY A 152 22.34 11.56 -0.34
C GLY A 152 21.30 11.10 -1.38
N HIS A 153 21.19 9.80 -1.65
CA HIS A 153 20.25 9.26 -2.62
C HIS A 153 18.90 8.92 -1.94
N PRO A 154 17.74 9.04 -2.62
CA PRO A 154 16.44 8.74 -2.01
C PRO A 154 16.30 7.33 -1.41
N LEU A 155 17.07 6.36 -1.92
CA LEU A 155 17.11 5.00 -1.36
C LEU A 155 17.67 4.95 0.07
N SER A 156 18.38 5.96 0.56
CA SER A 156 18.84 6.00 1.95
C SER A 156 17.76 6.45 2.95
N ARG A 157 16.57 6.84 2.47
CA ARG A 157 15.51 7.40 3.31
C ARG A 157 14.64 6.27 3.88
N PRO A 158 14.10 6.45 5.10
CA PRO A 158 13.23 5.46 5.70
C PRO A 158 11.90 5.39 4.95
N ILE A 159 11.31 4.19 4.89
CA ILE A 159 9.99 3.96 4.28
C ILE A 159 8.89 4.68 5.07
N LEU A 160 8.98 4.61 6.40
CA LEU A 160 8.04 5.25 7.33
C LEU A 160 8.08 6.78 7.27
N GLY A 161 9.13 7.35 6.68
CA GLY A 161 9.39 8.78 6.69
C GLY A 161 10.01 9.28 8.00
N GLU A 162 10.21 10.59 8.06
CA GLU A 162 10.61 11.26 9.29
C GLU A 162 9.40 11.87 9.99
N TRP A 163 9.30 11.71 11.31
CA TRP A 163 8.17 12.26 12.08
C TRP A 163 7.95 13.76 11.85
N LYS A 164 9.03 14.53 11.72
CA LYS A 164 8.99 15.99 11.44
C LYS A 164 8.29 16.33 10.12
N VAL A 165 8.29 15.40 9.16
CA VAL A 165 7.64 15.52 7.85
C VAL A 165 6.21 14.98 7.93
N VAL A 166 6.03 13.74 8.40
CA VAL A 166 4.72 13.07 8.47
C VAL A 166 3.71 13.86 9.31
N SER A 167 4.13 14.41 10.46
CA SER A 167 3.25 15.22 11.30
C SER A 167 2.70 16.48 10.61
N ARG A 168 3.35 16.96 9.55
CA ARG A 168 2.96 18.17 8.79
C ARG A 168 2.11 17.89 7.55
N LEU A 169 1.88 16.63 7.19
CA LEU A 169 1.02 16.27 6.06
C LEU A 169 -0.38 16.88 6.24
N LYS A 170 -1.01 17.32 5.15
CA LYS A 170 -2.34 17.93 5.19
C LYS A 170 -3.29 17.15 4.28
N GLY A 171 -4.57 17.14 4.66
CA GLY A 171 -5.67 16.67 3.81
C GLY A 171 -6.22 17.77 2.91
#